data_AF-A0A7X2LY65-F1
#
_entry.id   AF-A0A7X2LY65-F1
#
_cell.length_a   1.000
_cell.length_b   1.000
_cell.length_c   1.000
_cell.angle_alpha   90.00
_cell.angle_beta   90.00
_cell.angle_gamma   90.00
#
_symmetry.space_group_name_H-M   'P 1'
#
loop_
_entity.id
_entity.type
_entity.pdbx_description
1 polymer ?
#
loop_
_entity_poly.entity_id
_entity_poly.type
_entity_poly.pdbx_seq_one_letter_code
_entity_poly.pdbx_strand_id
1 'polypeptide(L)'
;MKNEMFVAHCHSSQERQSHHSEAMKKNLITRMNRIEGQIRGIHSLIMKETYCDDVLTQISSASSALNSVSKILLEEHMKSCVIERLADGETEVIEEVISTVRDLLQSKSAVLPGDEGTLDSHLTTLGERARKIKELISEDTYCNTVLSHIASLQSGLQGVSEKLLQQHMKICLGERLQNNDAEAIRDMMITVKKLMK
;
A
#
# COMPACT_ATOMS: atom_id res chain seq x y z
N MET A 1 -51.64 -23.10 18.04
CA MET A 1 -50.98 -22.04 18.83
C MET A 1 -49.49 -22.15 18.62
N LYS A 2 -48.87 -21.04 18.20
CA LYS A 2 -47.44 -20.85 18.00
C LYS A 2 -46.68 -21.08 19.33
N ASN A 3 -45.48 -21.64 19.29
CA ASN A 3 -44.30 -20.86 19.70
C ASN A 3 -43.01 -21.53 19.24
N GLU A 4 -42.29 -20.80 18.41
CA GLU A 4 -40.91 -21.04 18.01
C GLU A 4 -40.01 -20.81 19.22
N MET A 5 -39.04 -21.69 19.45
CA MET A 5 -37.90 -21.37 20.31
C MET A 5 -36.67 -21.22 19.43
N PHE A 6 -36.60 -20.04 18.82
CA PHE A 6 -35.46 -19.49 18.12
C PHE A 6 -34.33 -19.36 19.14
N VAL A 7 -33.36 -20.27 19.13
CA VAL A 7 -32.15 -20.13 19.94
C VAL A 7 -31.31 -19.05 19.27
N ALA A 8 -31.38 -17.85 19.86
CA ALA A 8 -30.57 -16.71 19.48
C ALA A 8 -29.08 -17.09 19.54
N HIS A 9 -28.46 -17.22 18.37
CA HIS A 9 -27.00 -17.13 18.26
C HIS A 9 -26.63 -15.70 18.62
N CYS A 10 -26.16 -15.53 19.86
CA CYS A 10 -25.54 -14.29 20.31
C CYS A 10 -24.20 -14.17 19.56
N HIS A 11 -24.18 -13.49 18.41
CA HIS A 11 -22.95 -13.00 17.81
C HIS A 11 -22.45 -11.84 18.69
N SER A 12 -21.66 -12.19 19.71
CA SER A 12 -20.88 -11.19 20.41
C SER A 12 -19.85 -10.63 19.43
N SER A 13 -20.07 -9.39 19.01
CA SER A 13 -19.08 -8.51 18.41
C SER A 13 -17.97 -8.21 19.44
N GLN A 14 -17.18 -9.21 19.80
CA GLN A 14 -15.89 -9.00 20.45
C GLN A 14 -14.90 -8.57 19.37
N GLU A 15 -14.31 -7.39 19.54
CA GLU A 15 -13.21 -6.89 18.70
C GLU A 15 -12.06 -7.91 18.74
N ARG A 16 -11.94 -8.72 17.69
CA ARG A 16 -10.88 -9.72 17.57
C ARG A 16 -9.55 -9.03 17.26
N GLN A 17 -8.55 -9.30 18.08
CA GLN A 17 -7.18 -8.80 17.91
C GLN A 17 -6.34 -9.80 17.11
N SER A 18 -5.32 -9.31 16.42
CA SER A 18 -4.33 -10.18 15.78
C SER A 18 -3.37 -10.71 16.84
N HIS A 19 -3.19 -12.03 16.93
CA HIS A 19 -2.17 -12.62 17.81
C HIS A 19 -0.85 -12.81 17.05
N HIS A 20 -0.12 -11.72 16.82
CA HIS A 20 1.21 -11.80 16.23
C HIS A 20 2.27 -12.15 17.28
N SER A 21 3.23 -13.01 16.93
CA SER A 21 4.40 -13.18 17.79
C SER A 21 5.18 -11.86 17.94
N GLU A 22 5.76 -11.61 19.11
CA GLU A 22 6.59 -10.43 19.36
C GLU A 22 7.74 -10.29 18.33
N ALA A 23 8.29 -11.43 17.89
CA ALA A 23 9.32 -11.46 16.86
C ALA A 23 8.79 -10.95 15.50
N MET A 24 7.60 -11.39 15.10
CA MET A 24 6.94 -10.93 13.88
C MET A 24 6.59 -9.45 13.97
N LYS A 25 5.97 -9.02 15.07
CA LYS A 25 5.62 -7.62 15.34
C LYS A 25 6.82 -6.70 15.20
N LYS A 26 7.94 -7.04 15.86
CA LYS A 26 9.21 -6.32 15.75
C LYS A 26 9.75 -6.31 14.31
N ASN A 27 9.62 -7.42 13.57
CA ASN A 27 10.02 -7.49 12.17
C ASN A 27 9.22 -6.53 11.28
N LEU A 28 7.89 -6.55 11.41
CA LEU A 28 6.97 -5.69 10.65
C LEU A 28 7.22 -4.20 10.98
N ILE A 29 7.32 -3.84 12.26
CA ILE A 29 7.62 -2.46 12.69
C ILE A 29 8.97 -1.99 12.12
N THR A 30 10.00 -2.85 12.13
CA THR A 30 11.31 -2.52 11.56
C THR A 30 11.23 -2.21 10.05
N ARG A 31 10.46 -3.00 9.30
CA ARG A 31 10.25 -2.78 7.86
C ARG A 31 9.45 -1.50 7.62
N MET A 32 8.40 -1.27 8.39
CA MET A 32 7.60 -0.05 8.26
C MET A 32 8.37 1.22 8.63
N ASN A 33 9.30 1.16 9.59
CA ASN A 33 10.21 2.29 9.88
C ASN A 33 11.09 2.64 8.68
N ARG A 34 11.56 1.62 7.93
CA ARG A 34 12.32 1.84 6.69
C ARG A 34 11.45 2.46 5.61
N ILE A 35 10.23 1.93 5.42
CA ILE A 35 9.27 2.44 4.43
C ILE A 35 8.90 3.91 4.71
N GLU A 36 8.61 4.26 5.97
CA GLU A 36 8.36 5.66 6.36
C GLU A 36 9.57 6.54 6.02
N GLY A 37 10.80 6.06 6.31
CA GLY A 37 12.03 6.74 5.93
C GLY A 37 12.18 6.92 4.42
N GLN A 38 11.83 5.92 3.62
CA GLN A 38 11.83 5.99 2.16
C GLN A 38 10.84 7.05 1.65
N ILE A 39 9.62 7.09 2.20
CA ILE A 39 8.60 8.08 1.84
C ILE A 39 9.10 9.51 2.14
N ARG A 40 9.70 9.74 3.31
CA ARG A 40 10.34 11.03 3.64
C ARG A 40 11.50 11.37 2.70
N GLY A 41 12.28 10.36 2.29
CA GLY A 41 13.35 10.51 1.31
C GLY A 41 12.83 10.94 -0.06
N ILE A 42 11.76 10.29 -0.55
CA ILE A 42 11.08 10.64 -1.80
C ILE A 42 10.59 12.09 -1.77
N HIS A 43 9.94 12.48 -0.66
CA HIS A 43 9.53 13.87 -0.43
C HIS A 43 10.70 14.85 -0.54
N SER A 44 11.81 14.55 0.13
CA SER A 44 13.01 15.39 0.07
C SER A 44 13.63 15.48 -1.33
N LEU A 45 13.61 14.39 -2.12
CA LEU A 45 14.13 14.39 -3.49
C LEU A 45 13.31 15.27 -4.43
N ILE A 46 11.98 15.24 -4.25
CA ILE A 46 11.05 16.06 -5.04
C ILE A 46 11.22 17.54 -4.70
N MET A 47 11.33 17.89 -3.41
CA MET A 47 11.57 19.28 -2.99
C MET A 47 12.92 19.83 -3.49
N LYS A 48 13.88 18.95 -3.79
CA LYS A 48 15.19 19.31 -4.37
C LYS A 48 15.21 19.31 -5.90
N GLU A 49 14.05 19.09 -6.55
CA GLU A 49 13.94 19.00 -8.01
C GLU A 49 14.91 17.97 -8.62
N THR A 50 15.12 16.85 -7.92
CA THR A 50 16.01 15.77 -8.38
C THR A 50 15.45 15.12 -9.65
N TYR A 51 16.32 14.55 -10.49
CA TYR A 51 15.93 13.80 -11.68
C TYR A 51 14.82 12.78 -11.39
N CYS A 52 13.76 12.83 -12.21
CA CYS A 52 12.57 11.98 -12.03
C CYS A 52 12.92 10.50 -11.91
N ASP A 53 13.92 10.05 -12.66
CA ASP A 53 14.41 8.66 -12.64
C ASP A 53 14.86 8.18 -11.25
N ASP A 54 15.53 9.03 -10.48
CA ASP A 54 15.98 8.70 -9.12
C ASP A 54 14.79 8.61 -8.16
N VAL A 55 13.83 9.54 -8.31
CA VAL A 55 12.60 9.56 -7.52
C VAL A 55 11.75 8.33 -7.80
N LEU A 56 11.54 7.98 -9.07
CA LEU A 56 10.81 6.78 -9.48
C LEU A 56 11.48 5.50 -8.94
N THR A 57 12.82 5.45 -8.96
CA THR A 57 13.57 4.33 -8.38
C THR A 57 13.32 4.19 -6.87
N GLN A 58 13.30 5.30 -6.13
CA GLN A 58 12.97 5.27 -4.70
C GLN A 58 11.52 4.84 -4.45
N ILE A 59 10.57 5.28 -5.28
CA ILE A 59 9.17 4.87 -5.15
C ILE A 59 9.04 3.36 -5.42
N SER A 60 9.65 2.82 -6.48
CA SER A 60 9.65 1.37 -6.73
C SER A 60 10.26 0.57 -5.58
N SER A 61 11.32 1.10 -4.95
CA SER A 61 11.94 0.51 -3.76
C SER A 61 10.99 0.49 -2.55
N ALA A 62 10.29 1.60 -2.29
CA ALA A 62 9.29 1.69 -1.22
C ALA A 62 8.09 0.75 -1.46
N SER A 63 7.58 0.70 -2.70
CA SER A 63 6.49 -0.20 -3.10
C SER A 63 6.88 -1.67 -2.96
N SER A 64 8.11 -2.03 -3.33
CA SER A 64 8.64 -3.38 -3.14
C SER A 64 8.77 -3.77 -1.67
N ALA A 65 9.20 -2.84 -0.82
CA ALA A 65 9.27 -3.04 0.61
C ALA A 65 7.87 -3.23 1.23
N LEU A 66 6.89 -2.43 0.82
CA LEU A 66 5.49 -2.59 1.23
C LEU A 66 4.91 -3.94 0.80
N ASN A 67 5.14 -4.35 -0.45
CA ASN A 67 4.75 -5.68 -0.94
C ASN A 67 5.31 -6.81 -0.07
N SER A 68 6.57 -6.68 0.39
CA SER A 68 7.16 -7.64 1.31
C SER A 68 6.45 -7.67 2.67
N VAL A 69 6.01 -6.52 3.19
CA VAL A 69 5.24 -6.45 4.45
C VAL A 69 3.87 -7.09 4.27
N SER A 70 3.14 -6.75 3.19
CA SER A 70 1.82 -7.34 2.89
C SER A 70 1.88 -8.85 2.82
N LYS A 71 2.91 -9.42 2.15
CA LYS A 71 3.08 -10.87 2.02
C LYS A 71 3.25 -11.56 3.36
N ILE A 72 4.14 -11.05 4.21
CA ILE A 72 4.39 -11.62 5.55
C ILE A 72 3.12 -11.57 6.39
N LEU A 73 2.42 -10.43 6.38
CA LEU A 73 1.22 -10.23 7.18
C LEU A 73 0.04 -11.08 6.68
N LEU A 74 -0.15 -11.17 5.35
CA LEU A 74 -1.18 -12.01 4.75
C LEU A 74 -0.93 -13.49 5.03
N GLU A 75 0.32 -13.96 4.95
CA GLU A 75 0.67 -15.34 5.27
C GLU A 75 0.28 -15.69 6.72
N GLU A 76 0.61 -14.82 7.68
CA GLU A 76 0.24 -15.04 9.08
C GLU A 76 -1.28 -14.95 9.27
N HIS A 77 -1.95 -13.99 8.63
CA HIS A 77 -3.40 -13.86 8.70
C HIS A 77 -4.11 -15.13 8.25
N MET A 78 -3.65 -15.73 7.15
CA MET A 78 -4.17 -17.00 6.65
C MET A 78 -3.92 -18.16 7.62
N LYS A 79 -2.75 -18.21 8.27
CA LYS A 79 -2.36 -19.30 9.18
C LYS A 79 -2.96 -19.23 10.58
N SER A 80 -3.43 -18.05 11.00
CA SER A 80 -3.99 -17.80 12.33
C SER A 80 -5.46 -17.43 12.23
N CYS A 81 -5.77 -16.13 12.10
CA CYS A 81 -7.13 -15.59 12.17
C CYS A 81 -8.11 -16.28 11.22
N VAL A 82 -7.69 -16.61 9.99
CA VAL A 82 -8.58 -17.25 9.01
C VAL A 82 -8.86 -18.70 9.37
N ILE A 83 -7.84 -19.48 9.74
CA ILE A 83 -8.02 -20.90 10.11
C ILE A 83 -8.89 -21.01 11.37
N GLU A 84 -8.68 -20.16 12.37
CA GLU A 84 -9.48 -20.13 13.59
C GLU A 84 -10.95 -19.84 13.28
N ARG A 85 -11.23 -18.80 12.50
CA ARG A 85 -12.60 -18.43 12.09
C ARG A 85 -13.28 -19.54 11.29
N LEU A 86 -12.56 -20.18 10.36
CA LEU A 86 -13.09 -21.31 9.62
C LEU A 86 -13.41 -22.52 10.52
N ALA A 87 -12.58 -22.78 11.53
CA ALA A 87 -12.83 -23.84 12.51
C ALA A 87 -14.07 -23.56 13.37
N ASP A 88 -14.34 -22.29 13.65
CA ASP A 88 -15.55 -21.81 14.34
C ASP A 88 -16.80 -21.78 13.45
N GLY A 89 -16.67 -22.12 12.15
CA GLY A 89 -17.77 -22.18 11.19
C GLY A 89 -18.07 -20.85 10.47
N GLU A 90 -17.23 -19.83 10.64
CA GLU A 90 -17.41 -18.51 10.03
C GLU A 90 -16.87 -18.48 8.59
N THR A 91 -17.67 -18.99 7.66
CA THR A 91 -17.28 -19.04 6.24
C THR A 91 -17.17 -17.67 5.58
N GLU A 92 -17.79 -16.62 6.14
CA GLU A 92 -17.73 -15.24 5.64
C GLU A 92 -16.31 -14.66 5.62
N VAL A 93 -15.39 -15.21 6.42
CA VAL A 93 -13.96 -14.82 6.41
C VAL A 93 -13.32 -15.02 5.03
N ILE A 94 -13.83 -15.96 4.22
CA ILE A 94 -13.34 -16.20 2.87
C ILE A 94 -13.60 -14.99 1.98
N GLU A 95 -14.77 -14.37 2.09
CA GLU A 95 -15.11 -13.17 1.31
C GLU A 95 -14.24 -11.98 1.72
N GLU A 96 -13.97 -11.83 3.02
CA GLU A 96 -13.06 -10.81 3.53
C GLU A 96 -11.66 -10.98 2.95
N VAL A 97 -11.10 -12.20 3.01
CA VAL A 97 -9.78 -12.51 2.45
C VAL A 97 -9.74 -12.24 0.94
N ILE A 98 -10.77 -12.66 0.19
CA ILE A 98 -10.86 -12.39 -1.24
C ILE A 98 -10.86 -10.89 -1.53
N SER A 99 -11.59 -10.10 -0.72
CA SER A 99 -11.58 -8.63 -0.85
C SER A 99 -10.20 -8.06 -0.58
N THR A 100 -9.55 -8.46 0.52
CA THR A 100 -8.21 -7.98 0.86
C THR A 100 -7.17 -8.37 -0.19
N VAL A 101 -7.20 -9.60 -0.70
CA VAL A 101 -6.32 -10.03 -1.80
C VAL A 101 -6.60 -9.21 -3.06
N ARG A 102 -7.86 -8.94 -3.37
CA ARG A 102 -8.23 -8.08 -4.50
C ARG A 102 -7.63 -6.68 -4.33
N ASP A 103 -7.72 -6.09 -3.15
CA ASP A 103 -7.18 -4.75 -2.87
C ASP A 103 -5.65 -4.72 -2.98
N LEU A 104 -4.97 -5.79 -2.55
CA LEU A 104 -3.51 -5.91 -2.65
C LEU A 104 -3.02 -6.17 -4.09
N LEU A 105 -3.81 -6.86 -4.91
CA LEU A 105 -3.46 -7.17 -6.30
C LEU A 105 -3.84 -6.05 -7.27
N GLN A 106 -4.87 -5.28 -6.95
CA GLN A 106 -5.31 -4.20 -7.82
C GLN A 106 -4.35 -3.02 -7.72
N SER A 107 -3.49 -2.90 -8.73
CA SER A 107 -2.77 -1.67 -9.07
C SER A 107 -3.70 -0.63 -9.71
N LYS A 108 -4.96 -0.56 -9.29
CA LYS A 108 -5.83 0.52 -9.80
C LYS A 108 -5.29 1.80 -9.20
N SER A 109 -4.88 2.71 -10.08
CA SER A 109 -4.83 4.12 -9.77
C SER A 109 -6.21 4.45 -9.20
N ALA A 110 -6.31 4.51 -7.87
CA ALA A 110 -7.48 5.10 -7.25
C ALA A 110 -7.51 6.50 -7.85
N VAL A 111 -8.52 6.75 -8.69
CA VAL A 111 -8.83 8.10 -9.15
C VAL A 111 -8.93 8.89 -7.86
N LEU A 112 -7.89 9.69 -7.58
CA LEU A 112 -7.93 10.65 -6.49
C LEU A 112 -9.17 11.50 -6.80
N PRO A 113 -10.23 11.43 -5.97
CA PRO A 113 -11.41 12.23 -6.22
C PRO A 113 -10.99 13.70 -6.08
N GLY A 114 -10.78 14.38 -7.21
CA GLY A 114 -10.62 15.83 -7.27
C GLY A 114 -9.54 16.45 -6.39
N ASP A 115 -8.40 15.78 -6.14
CA ASP A 115 -7.39 16.38 -5.26
C ASP A 115 -6.60 17.48 -6.00
N GLU A 116 -7.01 18.72 -5.76
CA GLU A 116 -6.27 19.97 -6.03
C GLU A 116 -4.94 20.06 -5.24
N GLY A 117 -4.59 19.02 -4.49
CA GLY A 117 -3.36 18.88 -3.71
C GLY A 117 -2.07 18.89 -4.53
N THR A 118 -1.06 19.53 -3.95
CA THR A 118 0.30 19.52 -4.46
C THR A 118 0.95 18.14 -4.25
N LEU A 119 2.02 17.85 -4.98
CA LEU A 119 2.78 16.61 -4.77
C LEU A 119 3.31 16.49 -3.32
N ASP A 120 3.59 17.65 -2.71
CA ASP A 120 3.97 17.82 -1.31
C ASP A 120 2.90 17.32 -0.32
N SER A 121 1.63 17.74 -0.50
CA SER A 121 0.54 17.33 0.39
C SER A 121 0.31 15.82 0.31
N HIS A 122 0.30 15.25 -0.89
CA HIS A 122 0.16 13.81 -1.08
C HIS A 122 1.23 13.01 -0.33
N LEU A 123 2.50 13.40 -0.46
CA LEU A 123 3.60 12.69 0.18
C LEU A 123 3.59 12.81 1.71
N THR A 124 3.15 13.96 2.22
CA THR A 124 2.91 14.15 3.65
C THR A 124 1.86 13.17 4.16
N THR A 125 0.73 13.07 3.46
CA THR A 125 -0.33 12.10 3.78
C THR A 125 0.15 10.65 3.69
N LEU A 126 1.01 10.30 2.72
CA LEU A 126 1.59 8.95 2.64
C LEU A 126 2.51 8.65 3.83
N GLY A 127 3.28 9.63 4.29
CA GLY A 127 4.10 9.51 5.51
C GLY A 127 3.25 9.27 6.75
N GLU A 128 2.13 9.98 6.89
CA GLU A 128 1.16 9.77 7.97
C GLU A 128 0.51 8.39 7.91
N ARG A 129 0.09 7.92 6.72
CA ARG A 129 -0.44 6.56 6.53
C ARG A 129 0.57 5.48 6.92
N ALA A 130 1.84 5.65 6.53
CA ALA A 130 2.91 4.72 6.92
C ALA A 130 3.10 4.69 8.45
N ARG A 131 2.99 5.83 9.12
CA ARG A 131 3.02 5.90 10.60
C ARG A 131 1.82 5.19 11.21
N LYS A 132 0.61 5.42 10.67
CA LYS A 132 -0.61 4.77 11.17
C LYS A 132 -0.55 3.24 11.07
N ILE A 133 0.00 2.70 9.97
CA ILE A 133 0.21 1.25 9.83
C ILE A 133 1.08 0.70 10.97
N LYS A 134 2.14 1.43 11.39
CA LYS A 134 2.98 1.01 12.53
C LYS A 134 2.23 1.01 13.84
N GLU A 135 1.39 2.01 14.08
CA GLU A 135 0.54 2.09 15.28
C GLU A 135 -0.40 0.89 15.32
N LEU A 136 -1.10 0.60 14.23
CA LEU A 136 -2.02 -0.54 14.14
C LEU A 136 -1.32 -1.89 14.38
N ILE A 137 -0.11 -2.07 13.84
CA ILE A 137 0.72 -3.26 14.11
C ILE A 137 1.14 -3.30 15.59
N SER A 138 1.41 -2.15 16.20
CA SER A 138 1.81 -2.06 17.60
C SER A 138 0.65 -2.33 18.56
N GLU A 139 -0.57 -2.02 18.15
CA GLU A 139 -1.83 -2.19 18.88
C GLU A 139 -2.47 -3.57 18.64
N ASP A 140 -1.80 -4.47 17.90
CA ASP A 140 -2.32 -5.82 17.57
C ASP A 140 -3.71 -5.77 16.92
N THR A 141 -3.91 -4.76 16.06
CA THR A 141 -5.18 -4.56 15.34
C THR A 141 -5.42 -5.67 14.32
N TYR A 142 -6.68 -5.90 13.96
CA TYR A 142 -7.08 -6.90 12.98
C TYR A 142 -6.25 -6.85 11.68
N CYS A 143 -5.75 -8.01 11.23
CA CYS A 143 -4.86 -8.10 10.07
C CYS A 143 -5.48 -7.49 8.80
N ASN A 144 -6.79 -7.68 8.57
CA ASN A 144 -7.46 -7.09 7.40
C ASN A 144 -7.44 -5.56 7.43
N THR A 145 -7.56 -4.95 8.61
CA THR A 145 -7.43 -3.50 8.77
C THR A 145 -6.02 -3.06 8.36
N VAL A 146 -4.99 -3.71 8.90
CA VAL A 146 -3.60 -3.37 8.57
C VAL A 146 -3.31 -3.57 7.07
N LEU A 147 -3.77 -4.69 6.48
CA LEU A 147 -3.60 -4.99 5.05
C LEU A 147 -4.33 -3.96 4.16
N SER A 148 -5.53 -3.52 4.55
CA SER A 148 -6.28 -2.46 3.85
C SER A 148 -5.52 -1.11 3.87
N HIS A 149 -4.95 -0.74 5.02
CA HIS A 149 -4.09 0.45 5.11
C HIS A 149 -2.82 0.32 4.25
N ILE A 150 -2.22 -0.87 4.19
CA ILE A 150 -1.08 -1.11 3.29
C ILE A 150 -1.49 -0.97 1.83
N ALA A 151 -2.62 -1.57 1.40
CA ALA A 151 -3.13 -1.43 0.04
C ALA A 151 -3.39 0.04 -0.34
N SER A 152 -3.96 0.83 0.59
CA SER A 152 -4.17 2.27 0.42
C SER A 152 -2.87 3.05 0.28
N LEU A 153 -1.83 2.70 1.04
CA LEU A 153 -0.50 3.31 0.92
C LEU A 153 0.18 2.96 -0.41
N GLN A 154 0.06 1.71 -0.86
CA GLN A 154 0.57 1.25 -2.16
C GLN A 154 -0.09 2.00 -3.32
N SER A 155 -1.42 2.11 -3.29
CA SER A 155 -2.19 2.88 -4.28
C SER A 155 -1.74 4.35 -4.33
N GLY A 156 -1.46 4.95 -3.17
CA GLY A 156 -0.96 6.31 -3.07
C GLY A 156 0.44 6.49 -3.68
N LEU A 157 1.37 5.57 -3.41
CA LEU A 157 2.71 5.59 -4.03
C LEU A 157 2.65 5.40 -5.55
N GLN A 158 1.72 4.57 -6.03
CA GLN A 158 1.47 4.42 -7.46
C GLN A 158 0.97 5.74 -8.08
N GLY A 159 0.01 6.42 -7.43
CA GLY A 159 -0.48 7.73 -7.88
C GLY A 159 0.63 8.79 -7.95
N VAL A 160 1.56 8.80 -7.00
CA VAL A 160 2.75 9.68 -7.04
C VAL A 160 3.63 9.34 -8.25
N SER A 161 3.88 8.05 -8.50
CA SER A 161 4.68 7.60 -9.66
C SER A 161 4.05 8.01 -10.99
N GLU A 162 2.73 7.85 -11.11
CA GLU A 162 1.98 8.22 -12.31
C GLU A 162 2.01 9.74 -12.55
N LYS A 163 1.82 10.55 -11.50
CA LYS A 163 1.89 12.02 -11.59
C LYS A 163 3.29 12.49 -12.01
N LEU A 164 4.34 11.90 -11.44
CA LEU A 164 5.73 12.17 -11.82
C LEU A 164 6.04 11.76 -13.26
N LEU A 165 5.58 10.58 -13.69
CA LEU A 165 5.77 10.13 -15.06
C LEU A 165 5.05 11.06 -16.05
N GLN A 166 3.82 11.47 -15.75
CA GLN A 166 3.08 12.42 -16.57
C GLN A 166 3.82 13.76 -16.69
N GLN A 167 4.35 14.29 -15.58
CA GLN A 167 5.18 15.51 -15.60
C GLN A 167 6.45 15.32 -16.43
N HIS A 168 7.16 14.20 -16.25
CA HIS A 168 8.37 13.88 -17.00
C HIS A 168 8.11 13.78 -18.52
N MET A 169 7.04 13.10 -18.92
CA MET A 169 6.65 12.97 -20.32
C MET A 169 6.25 14.32 -20.93
N LYS A 170 5.50 15.16 -20.20
CA LYS A 170 4.99 16.43 -20.72
C LYS A 170 6.09 17.48 -20.87
N ILE A 171 6.99 17.57 -19.90
CA ILE A 171 8.01 18.62 -19.83
C ILE A 171 9.31 18.12 -20.49
N CYS A 172 9.96 17.12 -19.91
CA CYS A 172 11.30 16.71 -20.33
C CYS A 172 11.31 16.04 -21.72
N LEU A 173 10.40 15.10 -21.98
CA LEU A 173 10.39 14.40 -23.25
C LEU A 173 9.91 15.31 -24.40
N GLY A 174 8.89 16.14 -24.15
CA GLY A 174 8.37 17.08 -25.13
C GLY A 174 9.45 18.04 -25.66
N GLU A 175 10.22 18.65 -24.76
CA GLU A 175 11.32 19.55 -25.12
C GLU A 175 12.46 18.83 -25.85
N ARG A 176 12.86 17.65 -25.37
CA ARG A 176 13.93 16.86 -26.00
C ARG A 176 13.56 16.42 -27.43
N LEU A 177 12.31 16.01 -27.65
CA LEU A 177 11.83 15.65 -28.98
C LEU A 177 11.77 16.86 -29.93
N GLN A 178 11.36 18.04 -29.45
CA GLN A 178 11.41 19.27 -30.24
C GLN A 178 12.84 19.66 -30.65
N ASN A 179 13.83 19.29 -29.83
CA ASN A 179 15.25 19.52 -30.09
C ASN A 179 15.94 18.41 -30.91
N ASN A 180 15.18 17.48 -31.52
CA ASN A 180 15.70 16.33 -32.28
C ASN A 180 16.68 15.43 -31.50
N ASP A 181 16.51 15.32 -30.17
CA ASP A 181 17.29 14.40 -29.36
C ASP A 181 16.85 12.95 -29.60
N ALA A 182 17.62 12.23 -30.42
CA ALA A 182 17.36 10.84 -30.77
C ALA A 182 17.44 9.86 -29.58
N GLU A 183 18.05 10.25 -28.45
CA GLU A 183 18.16 9.40 -27.26
C GLU A 183 16.92 9.47 -26.35
N ALA A 184 16.09 10.51 -26.51
CA ALA A 184 14.95 10.77 -25.63
C ALA A 184 13.93 9.60 -25.57
N ILE A 185 13.69 8.93 -26.70
CA ILE A 185 12.81 7.75 -26.76
C ILE A 185 13.42 6.55 -26.03
N ARG A 186 14.75 6.36 -26.14
CA ARG A 186 15.46 5.26 -25.48
C ARG A 186 15.39 5.42 -23.95
N ASP A 187 15.64 6.64 -23.46
CA ASP A 187 15.55 6.96 -22.04
C ASP A 187 14.13 6.76 -21.52
N MET A 188 13.12 7.23 -22.26
CA MET A 188 11.71 6.99 -21.92
C MET A 188 11.40 5.50 -21.80
N MET A 189 11.87 4.67 -22.74
CA MET A 189 11.67 3.22 -22.67
C MET A 189 12.34 2.59 -21.45
N ILE A 190 13.48 3.11 -21.01
CA ILE A 190 14.14 2.67 -19.77
C ILE A 190 13.27 3.03 -18.56
N THR A 191 12.77 4.26 -18.49
CA THR A 191 11.89 4.73 -17.39
C THR A 191 10.60 3.91 -17.33
N VAL A 192 9.93 3.66 -18.47
CA VAL A 192 8.72 2.81 -18.52
C VAL A 192 9.02 1.39 -18.05
N LYS A 193 10.15 0.79 -18.47
CA LYS A 193 10.56 -0.54 -18.01
C LYS A 193 10.83 -0.61 -16.51
N LYS A 194 11.29 0.47 -15.87
CA LYS A 194 11.48 0.55 -14.41
C LYS A 194 10.15 0.54 -13.65
N LEU A 195 9.08 1.06 -14.25
CA LEU A 195 7.75 1.14 -13.65
C LEU A 195 6.91 -0.13 -13.82
N MET A 196 7.25 -0.98 -14.79
CA MET A 196 6.57 -2.26 -15.04
C MET A 196 7.13 -3.43 -14.22
N LYS A 197 8.09 -3.19 -13.32
CA LYS A 197 8.71 -4.20 -12.45
C LYS A 197 8.29 -3.99 -11.00
#